data_AF-A0A7S0Z7W6-F1
#
_entry.id   AF-A0A7S0Z7W6-F1
#
_cell.length_a   1.000
_cell.length_b   1.000
_cell.length_c   1.000
_cell.angle_alpha   90.00
_cell.angle_beta   90.00
_cell.angle_gamma   90.00
#
_symmetry.space_group_name_H-M   'P 1'
#
loop_
_entity.id
_entity.type
_entity.pdbx_description
1 polymer ?
#
loop_
_entity_poly.entity_id
_entity_poly.type
_entity_poly.pdbx_seq_one_letter_code
_entity_poly.pdbx_strand_id
1 'polypeptide(L)'
;ASIIGNRYDAQKFHLHRCGIKNLMYLLEGNVEAIPDDVSRRRVHTARVQTEIFDEFRVVNTEGTNDTIDFFGNFTRALDATYAPLKRNEKTQTLPSYPEFIKTCSELADSEKTLRTIWASMIAQVPGVGPGGAEAIAARYPTPSHLKRAIDADRASAQFDLAEAVVNARKLGPAATKRVFDAFFPSH
;
A
#
# COMPACT_ATOMS: atom_id res chain seq x y z
N ALA A 1 0.06 -16.22 -5.40
CA ALA A 1 -1.02 -15.81 -4.46
C ALA A 1 -0.95 -14.31 -4.10
N SER A 2 0.17 -13.78 -3.59
CA SER A 2 0.25 -12.36 -3.18
C SER A 2 0.16 -11.36 -4.34
N ILE A 3 0.83 -11.62 -5.46
CA ILE A 3 0.85 -10.75 -6.67
C ILE A 3 -0.54 -10.59 -7.32
N ILE A 4 -1.45 -11.54 -7.06
CA ILE A 4 -2.81 -11.53 -7.64
C ILE A 4 -3.77 -10.70 -6.77
N GLY A 5 -3.42 -10.40 -5.51
CA GLY A 5 -4.25 -9.60 -4.61
C GLY A 5 -3.57 -8.28 -4.22
N ASN A 6 -4.35 -7.38 -3.63
CA ASN A 6 -3.87 -6.07 -3.13
C ASN A 6 -2.82 -6.18 -1.99
N ARG A 7 -2.50 -7.41 -1.54
CA ARG A 7 -1.53 -7.66 -0.46
C ARG A 7 -0.10 -7.33 -0.88
N TYR A 8 0.26 -7.60 -2.13
CA TYR A 8 1.61 -7.32 -2.64
C TYR A 8 1.92 -5.81 -2.60
N ASP A 9 0.99 -4.97 -3.06
CA ASP A 9 1.17 -3.52 -3.03
C ASP A 9 1.16 -2.94 -1.61
N ALA A 10 0.28 -3.43 -0.74
CA ALA A 10 0.25 -3.02 0.67
C ALA A 10 1.56 -3.36 1.39
N GLN A 11 2.11 -4.56 1.19
CA GLN A 11 3.38 -4.96 1.80
C GLN A 11 4.54 -4.06 1.36
N LYS A 12 4.63 -3.73 0.07
CA LYS A 12 5.66 -2.80 -0.42
C LYS A 12 5.48 -1.40 0.14
N PHE A 13 4.24 -0.91 0.22
CA PHE A 13 3.93 0.39 0.82
C PHE A 13 4.43 0.50 2.25
N HIS A 14 4.19 -0.50 3.09
CA HIS A 14 4.68 -0.53 4.48
C HIS A 14 6.20 -0.57 4.54
N LEU A 15 6.85 -1.37 3.68
CA LEU A 15 8.31 -1.46 3.62
C LEU A 15 8.96 -0.13 3.23
N HIS A 16 8.38 0.62 2.29
CA HIS A 16 8.89 1.96 1.93
C HIS A 16 8.81 2.98 3.09
N ARG A 17 7.85 2.82 3.99
CA ARG A 17 7.59 3.78 5.08
C ARG A 17 8.20 3.37 6.41
N CYS A 18 8.72 2.16 6.55
CA CYS A 18 9.25 1.64 7.81
C CYS A 18 10.57 2.29 8.27
N GLY A 19 11.18 3.16 7.44
CA GLY A 19 12.39 3.90 7.77
C GLY A 19 13.71 3.17 7.44
N ILE A 20 13.64 1.94 6.91
CA ILE A 20 14.81 1.21 6.41
C ILE A 20 15.04 1.58 4.94
N LYS A 21 16.26 1.99 4.61
CA LYS A 21 16.63 2.42 3.24
C LYS A 21 16.98 1.27 2.31
N ASN A 22 17.70 0.27 2.81
CA ASN A 22 18.21 -0.84 2.01
C ASN A 22 17.20 -2.00 2.02
N LEU A 23 16.11 -1.83 1.26
CA LEU A 23 15.05 -2.83 1.16
C LEU A 23 15.45 -3.93 0.16
N MET A 24 15.12 -5.17 0.51
CA MET A 24 15.45 -6.36 -0.28
C MET A 24 14.21 -7.24 -0.44
N TYR A 25 13.99 -7.73 -1.66
CA TYR A 25 12.94 -8.68 -1.98
C TYR A 25 13.55 -10.03 -2.36
N LEU A 26 13.38 -11.03 -1.50
CA LEU A 26 13.87 -12.39 -1.75
C LEU A 26 12.80 -13.22 -2.48
N LEU A 27 13.16 -13.74 -3.64
CA LEU A 27 12.36 -14.66 -4.45
C LEU A 27 12.95 -16.07 -4.34
N GLU A 28 12.29 -16.94 -3.58
CA GLU A 28 12.69 -18.35 -3.45
C GLU A 28 11.99 -19.22 -4.50
N GLY A 29 12.75 -20.13 -5.09
CA GLY A 29 12.30 -21.12 -6.06
C GLY A 29 12.70 -20.80 -7.50
N ASN A 30 12.56 -21.79 -8.38
CA ASN A 30 12.85 -21.64 -9.80
C ASN A 30 11.62 -21.08 -10.55
N VAL A 31 11.70 -19.80 -10.94
CA VAL A 31 10.66 -19.13 -11.74
C VAL A 31 10.44 -19.83 -13.10
N GLU A 32 11.49 -20.39 -13.69
CA GLU A 32 11.41 -21.09 -14.98
C GLU A 32 10.71 -22.45 -14.87
N ALA A 33 10.67 -23.03 -13.67
CA ALA A 33 9.92 -24.27 -13.41
C ALA A 33 8.40 -24.04 -13.28
N ILE A 34 7.91 -22.79 -13.32
CA ILE A 34 6.48 -22.49 -13.29
C ILE A 34 5.84 -22.99 -14.60
N PRO A 35 4.88 -23.95 -14.55
CA PRO A 35 4.32 -24.55 -15.76
C PRO A 35 3.50 -23.58 -16.61
N ASP A 36 2.87 -22.59 -15.96
CA ASP A 36 1.98 -21.61 -16.59
C ASP A 36 2.76 -20.36 -17.07
N ASP A 37 2.78 -20.15 -18.39
CA ASP A 37 3.46 -19.01 -19.02
C ASP A 37 2.95 -17.66 -18.53
N VAL A 38 1.65 -17.54 -18.23
CA VAL A 38 1.03 -16.30 -17.74
C VAL A 38 1.58 -15.95 -16.35
N SER A 39 1.65 -16.93 -15.46
CA SER A 39 2.19 -16.80 -14.11
C SER A 39 3.69 -16.50 -14.14
N ARG A 40 4.45 -17.16 -15.02
CA ARG A 40 5.87 -16.88 -15.22
C ARG A 40 6.12 -15.44 -15.64
N ARG A 41 5.41 -14.96 -16.68
CA ARG A 41 5.49 -13.57 -17.14
C ARG A 41 5.10 -12.57 -16.04
N ARG A 42 4.09 -12.88 -15.23
CA ARG A 42 3.68 -12.04 -14.10
C ARG A 42 4.76 -11.92 -13.04
N VAL A 43 5.42 -13.02 -12.69
CA VAL A 43 6.54 -13.00 -11.72
C VAL A 43 7.71 -12.18 -12.27
N HIS A 44 8.07 -12.38 -13.54
CA HIS A 44 9.12 -11.57 -14.20
C HIS A 44 8.76 -10.08 -14.24
N THR A 45 7.52 -9.73 -14.55
CA THR A 45 7.04 -8.35 -14.56
C THR A 45 7.09 -7.74 -13.15
N ALA A 46 6.58 -8.46 -12.14
CA ALA A 46 6.60 -8.02 -10.75
C ALA A 46 8.04 -7.84 -10.24
N ARG A 47 8.97 -8.71 -10.65
CA ARG A 47 10.40 -8.59 -10.34
C ARG A 47 10.97 -7.29 -10.89
N VAL A 48 10.82 -7.05 -12.19
CA VAL A 48 11.31 -5.83 -12.85
C VAL A 48 10.66 -4.60 -12.22
N GLN A 49 9.37 -4.70 -11.87
CA GLN A 49 8.66 -3.61 -11.24
C GLN A 49 9.23 -3.28 -9.85
N THR A 50 9.47 -4.30 -9.02
CA THR A 50 10.09 -4.15 -7.70
C THR A 50 11.53 -3.65 -7.75
N GLU A 51 12.30 -4.09 -8.73
CA GLU A 51 13.70 -3.67 -8.86
C GLU A 51 13.84 -2.24 -9.39
N ILE A 52 13.08 -1.90 -10.43
CA ILE A 52 13.23 -0.61 -11.13
C ILE A 52 12.39 0.50 -10.49
N PHE A 53 11.13 0.24 -10.16
CA PHE A 53 10.21 1.29 -9.72
C PHE A 53 10.14 1.41 -8.20
N ASP A 54 10.22 0.27 -7.50
CA ASP A 54 10.20 0.26 -6.04
C ASP A 54 11.61 0.36 -5.43
N GLU A 55 12.68 0.32 -6.24
CA GLU A 55 14.08 0.43 -5.81
C GLU A 55 14.52 -0.62 -4.78
N PHE A 56 13.86 -1.78 -4.74
CA PHE A 56 14.28 -2.87 -3.86
C PHE A 56 15.38 -3.68 -4.52
N ARG A 57 16.33 -4.15 -3.73
CA ARG A 57 17.27 -5.17 -4.21
C ARG A 57 16.54 -6.50 -4.33
N VAL A 58 16.38 -7.01 -5.55
CA VAL A 58 15.81 -8.34 -5.75
C VAL A 58 16.91 -9.40 -5.66
N VAL A 59 16.71 -10.41 -4.81
CA VAL A 59 17.59 -11.57 -4.67
C VAL A 59 16.79 -12.82 -5.02
N ASN A 60 17.34 -13.68 -5.87
CA ASN A 60 16.72 -14.95 -6.21
C ASN A 60 17.51 -16.08 -5.54
N THR A 61 16.79 -17.03 -4.96
CA THR A 61 17.35 -18.26 -4.41
C THR A 61 16.61 -19.46 -4.99
N GLU A 62 17.32 -20.56 -5.24
CA GLU A 62 16.73 -21.72 -5.91
C GLU A 62 15.82 -22.54 -4.98
N GLY A 63 16.05 -22.43 -3.67
CA GLY A 63 15.28 -23.11 -2.64
C GLY A 63 15.79 -22.79 -1.24
N THR A 64 15.20 -23.44 -0.23
CA THR A 64 15.40 -23.09 1.17
C THR A 64 16.85 -23.19 1.65
N ASN A 65 17.62 -24.18 1.17
CA ASN A 65 19.03 -24.32 1.55
C ASN A 65 19.87 -23.14 1.04
N ASP A 66 19.66 -22.75 -0.22
CA ASP A 66 20.32 -21.59 -0.84
C ASP A 66 19.91 -20.28 -0.14
N THR A 67 18.64 -20.16 0.27
CA THR A 67 18.16 -19.06 1.11
C THR A 67 18.89 -19.00 2.46
N ILE A 68 19.10 -20.13 3.13
CA ILE A 68 19.82 -20.20 4.40
C ILE A 68 21.29 -19.79 4.20
N ASP A 69 21.95 -20.32 3.17
CA ASP A 69 23.33 -19.98 2.84
C ASP A 69 23.49 -18.50 2.52
N PHE A 70 22.54 -17.94 1.76
CA PHE A 70 22.46 -16.51 1.49
C PHE A 70 22.39 -15.69 2.79
N PHE A 71 21.47 -16.00 3.71
CA PHE A 71 21.37 -15.27 4.98
C PHE A 71 22.61 -15.43 5.86
N GLY A 72 23.23 -16.62 5.88
CA GLY A 72 24.47 -16.86 6.62
C GLY A 72 25.62 -16.01 6.09
N ASN A 73 25.80 -15.97 4.76
CA ASN A 73 26.81 -15.15 4.11
C ASN A 73 26.53 -13.66 4.28
N PHE A 74 25.27 -13.24 4.14
CA PHE A 74 24.85 -11.86 4.29
C PHE A 74 25.11 -11.34 5.71
N THR A 75 24.79 -12.14 6.73
CA THR A 75 25.03 -11.79 8.14
C THR A 75 26.52 -11.64 8.43
N ARG A 76 27.36 -12.57 7.93
CA ARG A 76 28.83 -12.47 8.07
C ARG A 76 29.39 -11.24 7.38
N ALA A 77 28.88 -10.89 6.19
CA ALA A 77 29.30 -9.71 5.46
C ALA A 77 28.92 -8.41 6.20
N LEU A 78 27.72 -8.36 6.80
CA LEU A 78 27.31 -7.24 7.64
C LEU A 78 28.22 -7.12 8.87
N ASP A 79 28.48 -8.23 9.58
CA ASP A 79 29.37 -8.21 10.75
C ASP A 79 30.77 -7.71 10.37
N ALA A 80 31.37 -8.23 9.29
CA ALA A 80 32.67 -7.76 8.82
C ALA A 80 32.67 -6.27 8.42
N THR A 81 31.58 -5.77 7.85
CA THR A 81 31.45 -4.37 7.41
C THR A 81 31.29 -3.41 8.59
N TYR A 82 30.50 -3.79 9.60
CA TYR A 82 30.10 -2.91 10.70
C TYR A 82 30.86 -3.14 12.01
N ALA A 83 31.51 -4.30 12.22
CA ALA A 83 32.33 -4.57 13.42
C ALA A 83 33.43 -3.52 13.68
N PRO A 84 34.09 -2.92 12.67
CA PRO A 84 35.09 -1.86 12.90
C PRO A 84 34.46 -0.51 13.31
N LEU A 85 33.17 -0.30 13.00
CA LEU A 85 32.47 0.95 13.26
C LEU A 85 32.07 1.01 14.73
N LYS A 86 32.97 1.54 15.57
CA LYS A 86 32.62 1.86 16.97
C LYS A 86 31.53 2.93 16.99
N ARG A 87 30.54 2.74 17.87
CA ARG A 87 29.31 3.53 18.09
C ARG A 87 29.45 5.07 18.19
N ASN A 88 30.67 5.63 18.16
CA ASN A 88 30.98 7.03 18.43
C ASN A 88 31.31 7.89 17.20
N GLU A 89 31.37 7.34 16.00
CA GLU A 89 31.39 8.15 14.79
C GLU A 89 29.94 8.33 14.33
N LYS A 90 29.41 9.56 14.37
CA LYS A 90 28.02 9.91 14.05
C LYS A 90 27.73 9.74 12.55
N THR A 91 27.89 8.54 12.01
CA THR A 91 27.49 8.19 10.66
C THR A 91 26.12 7.53 10.74
N GLN A 92 25.09 8.38 10.68
CA GLN A 92 23.68 8.02 10.52
C GLN A 92 23.04 7.28 11.73
N THR A 93 22.14 7.98 12.42
CA THR A 93 21.32 7.43 13.51
C THR A 93 20.35 6.39 12.94
N LEU A 94 20.70 5.11 13.00
CA LEU A 94 19.75 4.02 12.78
C LEU A 94 18.80 3.96 13.98
N PRO A 95 17.49 3.74 13.75
CA PRO A 95 16.56 3.53 14.86
C PRO A 95 16.97 2.27 15.62
N SER A 96 16.82 2.30 16.94
CA SER A 96 16.88 1.08 17.73
C SER A 96 15.74 0.13 17.31
N TYR A 97 15.91 -1.16 17.57
CA TYR A 97 14.87 -2.14 17.25
C TYR A 97 13.49 -1.79 17.86
N PRO A 98 13.39 -1.35 19.13
CA PRO A 98 12.11 -0.91 19.69
C PRO A 98 11.50 0.31 18.97
N GLU A 99 12.31 1.30 18.60
CA GLU A 99 11.85 2.48 17.85
C GLU A 99 11.35 2.09 16.46
N PHE A 100 12.03 1.16 15.79
CA PHE A 100 11.61 0.62 14.51
C PHE A 100 10.25 -0.09 14.62
N ILE A 101 10.08 -0.99 15.60
CA ILE A 101 8.80 -1.69 15.81
C ILE A 101 7.66 -0.71 16.12
N LYS A 102 7.92 0.28 16.98
CA LYS A 102 6.96 1.34 17.29
C LYS A 102 6.54 2.09 16.03
N THR A 103 7.50 2.50 15.20
CA THR A 103 7.26 3.20 13.93
C THR A 103 6.38 2.36 13.00
N CYS A 104 6.68 1.06 12.84
CA CYS A 104 5.87 0.15 12.04
C CYS A 104 4.43 0.02 12.54
N SER A 105 4.23 -0.04 13.86
CA SER A 105 2.88 -0.09 14.45
C SER A 105 2.12 1.22 14.23
N GLU A 106 2.76 2.37 14.48
CA GLU A 106 2.15 3.68 14.29
C GLU A 106 1.76 3.93 12.83
N LEU A 107 2.57 3.46 11.88
CA LEU A 107 2.23 3.48 10.45
C LEU A 107 0.97 2.65 10.17
N ALA A 108 0.92 1.40 10.65
CA ALA A 108 -0.24 0.54 10.47
C ALA A 108 -1.52 1.09 11.11
N ASP A 109 -1.40 1.78 12.25
CA ASP A 109 -2.53 2.40 12.94
C ASP A 109 -2.95 3.72 12.28
N SER A 110 -2.00 4.50 11.76
CA SER A 110 -2.27 5.73 11.00
C SER A 110 -3.04 5.48 9.71
N GLU A 111 -2.99 4.26 9.17
CA GLU A 111 -3.80 3.85 8.02
C GLU A 111 -5.25 3.51 8.42
N LYS A 112 -5.50 3.12 9.66
CA LYS A 112 -6.83 2.73 10.16
C LYS A 112 -7.64 3.92 10.66
N THR A 113 -7.61 5.04 9.95
CA THR A 113 -8.50 6.15 10.29
C THR A 113 -9.91 5.89 9.79
N LEU A 114 -10.91 6.48 10.46
CA LEU A 114 -12.29 6.47 9.97
C LEU A 114 -12.40 7.00 8.53
N ARG A 115 -11.55 7.97 8.16
CA ARG A 115 -11.47 8.51 6.80
C ARG A 115 -10.96 7.48 5.79
N THR A 116 -9.90 6.75 6.10
CA THR A 116 -9.34 5.73 5.21
C THR A 116 -10.29 4.55 5.04
N ILE A 117 -10.94 4.13 6.13
CA ILE A 117 -11.97 3.08 6.10
C ILE A 117 -13.15 3.56 5.26
N TRP A 118 -13.60 4.79 5.46
CA TRP A 118 -14.69 5.38 4.69
C TRP A 118 -14.37 5.49 3.19
N ALA A 119 -13.16 5.96 2.83
CA ALA A 119 -12.70 5.96 1.45
C ALA A 119 -12.66 4.54 0.86
N SER A 120 -12.17 3.56 1.62
CA SER A 120 -12.15 2.16 1.18
C SER A 120 -13.55 1.60 0.93
N MET A 121 -14.53 1.96 1.75
CA MET A 121 -15.94 1.59 1.56
C MET A 121 -16.50 2.25 0.30
N ILE A 122 -16.28 3.56 0.10
CA ILE A 122 -16.74 4.28 -1.09
C ILE A 122 -16.12 3.70 -2.37
N ALA A 123 -14.83 3.31 -2.33
CA ALA A 123 -14.13 2.76 -3.50
C ALA A 123 -14.74 1.45 -4.01
N GLN A 124 -15.49 0.73 -3.17
CA GLN A 124 -16.20 -0.49 -3.56
C GLN A 124 -17.48 -0.19 -4.36
N VAL A 125 -17.95 1.06 -4.38
CA VAL A 125 -19.09 1.47 -5.20
C VAL A 125 -18.71 1.47 -6.68
N PRO A 126 -19.41 0.71 -7.55
CA PRO A 126 -19.09 0.64 -8.97
C PRO A 126 -19.05 2.03 -9.63
N GLY A 127 -17.93 2.35 -10.27
CA GLY A 127 -17.73 3.61 -11.00
C GLY A 127 -17.16 4.77 -10.18
N VAL A 128 -16.83 4.58 -8.91
CA VAL A 128 -16.15 5.61 -8.09
C VAL A 128 -14.63 5.38 -8.08
N GLY A 129 -14.20 4.14 -7.84
CA GLY A 129 -12.78 3.77 -7.77
C GLY A 129 -12.01 4.49 -6.65
N PRO A 130 -10.70 4.23 -6.51
CA PRO A 130 -9.90 4.80 -5.43
C PRO A 130 -9.80 6.33 -5.46
N GLY A 131 -9.60 6.92 -6.64
CA GLY A 131 -9.49 8.37 -6.79
C GLY A 131 -10.79 9.12 -6.47
N GLY A 132 -11.93 8.57 -6.88
CA GLY A 132 -13.24 9.14 -6.53
C GLY A 132 -13.54 9.01 -5.05
N ALA A 133 -13.17 7.88 -4.44
CA ALA A 133 -13.35 7.67 -3.03
C ALA A 133 -12.53 8.64 -2.18
N GLU A 134 -11.28 8.89 -2.55
CA GLU A 134 -10.43 9.87 -1.88
C GLU A 134 -10.97 11.30 -2.02
N ALA A 135 -11.47 11.66 -3.21
CA ALA A 135 -12.08 12.98 -3.45
C ALA A 135 -13.37 13.20 -2.64
N ILE A 136 -14.17 12.15 -2.43
CA ILE A 136 -15.35 12.19 -1.56
C ILE A 136 -14.91 12.26 -0.10
N ALA A 137 -14.01 11.40 0.35
CA ALA A 137 -13.53 11.35 1.73
C ALA A 137 -12.72 12.61 2.13
N ALA A 138 -12.20 13.37 1.17
CA ALA A 138 -11.63 14.70 1.40
C ALA A 138 -12.70 15.74 1.77
N ARG A 139 -13.87 15.70 1.13
CA ARG A 139 -15.01 16.61 1.41
C ARG A 139 -15.81 16.17 2.64
N TYR A 140 -16.08 14.87 2.73
CA TYR A 140 -16.87 14.24 3.78
C TYR A 140 -16.06 13.12 4.43
N PRO A 141 -15.24 13.44 5.45
CA PRO A 141 -14.29 12.50 6.04
C PRO A 141 -14.92 11.27 6.70
N THR A 142 -16.22 11.29 6.99
CA THR A 142 -16.92 10.15 7.61
C THR A 142 -18.33 9.98 7.05
N PRO A 143 -18.93 8.77 7.16
CA PRO A 143 -20.31 8.55 6.74
C PRO A 143 -21.30 9.52 7.42
N SER A 144 -21.11 9.79 8.72
CA SER A 144 -21.95 10.71 9.48
C SER A 144 -21.84 12.16 8.98
N HIS A 145 -20.67 12.57 8.49
CA HIS A 145 -20.49 13.89 7.90
C HIS A 145 -21.33 14.03 6.62
N LEU A 146 -21.26 13.03 5.74
CA LEU A 146 -22.08 13.01 4.53
C LEU A 146 -23.57 12.92 4.85
N LYS A 147 -23.97 12.08 5.81
CA LYS A 147 -25.38 11.96 6.25
C LYS A 147 -25.93 13.30 6.73
N ARG A 148 -25.17 14.05 7.53
CA ARG A 148 -25.58 15.38 8.01
C ARG A 148 -25.79 16.37 6.85
N ALA A 149 -24.94 16.33 5.83
CA ALA A 149 -25.12 17.17 4.64
C ALA A 149 -26.37 16.77 3.85
N ILE A 150 -26.61 15.46 3.71
CA ILE A 150 -27.82 14.93 3.07
C ILE A 150 -29.09 15.34 3.82
N ASP A 151 -29.06 15.30 5.15
CA ASP A 151 -30.21 15.66 5.99
C ASP A 151 -30.49 17.16 5.98
N ALA A 152 -29.45 17.98 5.84
CA ALA A 152 -29.60 19.43 5.68
C ALA A 152 -30.16 19.78 4.30
N ASP A 153 -29.56 19.23 3.23
CA ASP A 153 -30.02 19.40 1.85
C ASP A 153 -29.47 18.28 0.96
N ARG A 154 -30.34 17.31 0.63
CA ARG A 154 -29.98 16.16 -0.21
C ARG A 154 -29.57 16.58 -1.62
N ALA A 155 -30.22 17.58 -2.21
CA ALA A 155 -29.93 18.00 -3.58
C ALA A 155 -28.58 18.71 -3.66
N SER A 156 -28.30 19.59 -2.70
CA SER A 156 -27.00 20.26 -2.57
C SER A 156 -25.86 19.26 -2.32
N ALA A 157 -26.05 18.29 -1.42
CA ALA A 157 -25.05 17.25 -1.17
C ALA A 157 -24.80 16.37 -2.42
N GLN A 158 -25.82 16.06 -3.21
CA GLN A 158 -25.65 15.33 -4.48
C GLN A 158 -24.87 16.15 -5.51
N PHE A 159 -25.15 17.45 -5.61
CA PHE A 159 -24.43 18.34 -6.52
C PHE A 159 -22.95 18.45 -6.12
N ASP A 160 -22.66 18.68 -4.84
CA ASP A 160 -21.29 18.81 -4.35
C ASP A 160 -20.46 17.54 -4.58
N LEU A 161 -21.03 16.35 -4.35
CA LEU A 161 -20.33 15.09 -4.69
C LEU A 161 -20.13 14.93 -6.20
N ALA A 162 -21.10 15.30 -7.03
CA ALA A 162 -20.96 15.19 -8.48
C ALA A 162 -19.86 16.11 -9.03
N GLU A 163 -19.65 17.26 -8.39
CA GLU A 163 -18.58 18.22 -8.69
C GLU A 163 -17.21 17.82 -8.13
N ALA A 164 -17.11 16.71 -7.39
CA ALA A 164 -15.84 16.21 -6.91
C ALA A 164 -14.90 15.87 -8.08
N VAL A 165 -13.79 16.61 -8.17
CA VAL A 165 -12.79 16.43 -9.23
C VAL A 165 -11.83 15.30 -8.86
N VAL A 166 -11.68 14.36 -9.78
CA VAL A 166 -10.80 13.19 -9.75
C VAL A 166 -9.98 13.22 -11.03
N ASN A 167 -8.66 13.40 -10.94
CA ASN A 167 -7.76 13.40 -12.11
C ASN A 167 -8.27 14.26 -13.29
N ALA A 168 -8.61 15.53 -12.99
CA ALA A 168 -9.18 16.50 -13.95
C ALA A 168 -10.55 16.14 -14.55
N ARG A 169 -11.25 15.13 -14.03
CA ARG A 169 -12.63 14.78 -14.41
C ARG A 169 -13.54 14.86 -13.19
N LYS A 170 -14.78 15.31 -13.40
CA LYS A 170 -15.80 15.28 -12.35
C LYS A 170 -16.27 13.84 -12.12
N LEU A 171 -16.56 13.49 -10.87
CA LEU A 171 -17.15 12.20 -10.49
C LEU A 171 -18.49 11.97 -11.22
N GLY A 172 -19.27 13.04 -11.35
CA GLY A 172 -20.50 13.07 -12.12
C GLY A 172 -21.71 12.42 -11.42
N PRO A 173 -22.92 12.70 -11.94
CA PRO A 173 -24.17 12.39 -11.24
C PRO A 173 -24.45 10.88 -11.11
N ALA A 174 -24.03 10.07 -12.08
CA ALA A 174 -24.29 8.63 -12.06
C ALA A 174 -23.49 7.90 -10.96
N ALA A 175 -22.24 8.31 -10.72
CA ALA A 175 -21.43 7.75 -9.64
C ALA A 175 -21.93 8.26 -8.26
N THR A 176 -22.26 9.55 -8.16
CA THR A 176 -22.86 10.11 -6.94
C THR A 176 -24.16 9.41 -6.55
N LYS A 177 -25.07 9.18 -7.51
CA LYS A 177 -26.32 8.46 -7.25
C LYS A 177 -26.04 7.07 -6.66
N ARG A 178 -25.09 6.32 -7.23
CA ARG A 178 -24.72 4.99 -6.72
C ARG A 178 -24.17 5.03 -5.29
N VAL A 179 -23.38 6.05 -4.94
CA VAL A 179 -22.90 6.24 -3.56
C VAL A 179 -24.07 6.48 -2.61
N PHE A 180 -25.02 7.33 -3.00
CA PHE A 180 -26.21 7.61 -2.21
C PHE A 180 -27.09 6.37 -2.05
N ASP A 181 -27.33 5.63 -3.12
CA ASP A 181 -28.15 4.40 -3.08
C ASP A 181 -27.48 3.31 -2.22
N ALA A 182 -26.14 3.22 -2.24
CA ALA A 182 -25.40 2.21 -1.49
C ALA A 182 -25.36 2.47 0.03
N PHE A 183 -25.22 3.72 0.47
CA PHE A 183 -25.02 4.05 1.89
C PHE A 183 -26.20 4.78 2.53
N PHE A 184 -27.05 5.43 1.73
CA PHE A 184 -28.17 6.28 2.18
C PHE A 184 -29.42 6.08 1.32
N PRO A 185 -29.94 4.84 1.23
CA PRO A 185 -31.12 4.53 0.43
C PRO A 185 -32.32 5.37 0.91
N SER A 186 -33.10 5.87 -0.04
CA SER A 186 -34.37 6.53 0.27
C SER A 186 -35.42 5.43 0.49
N HIS A 187 -35.94 5.34 1.71
CA HIS A 187 -37.13 4.54 2.00
C HIS A 187 -38.40 5.29 1.59
#